data_AF-A0AAD5CQA5-F1
#
_entry.id   AF-A0AAD5CQA5-F1
#
_cell.length_a   1.000
_cell.length_b   1.000
_cell.length_c   1.000
_cell.angle_alpha   90.00
_cell.angle_beta   90.00
_cell.angle_gamma   90.00
#
_symmetry.space_group_name_H-M   'P 1'
#
loop_
_entity.id
_entity.type
_entity.pdbx_description
1 polymer ?
#
loop_
_entity_poly.entity_id
_entity_poly.type
_entity_poly.pdbx_seq_one_letter_code
_entity_poly.pdbx_strand_id
1 'polypeptide(L)'
;MYCSDRPAGYLKSPQPLVDEDKKKLEKENEEPLETKEPEEDMKKDEEGQRKTEIKDLYNTDQKILIGCVGDFSRARYIASELGDASKMIVMSQYSCVDELETMYENARSQMLDLTKLGARIVFDVDFKKFAKDSRINHTQYDIILLDLS
;
A
#
# COMPACT_ATOMS: atom_id res chain seq x y z
N MET A 1 -15.58 -7.37 -0.78
CA MET A 1 -16.12 -7.90 -2.05
C MET A 1 -15.25 -9.08 -2.42
N TYR A 2 -15.73 -10.29 -2.18
CA TYR A 2 -15.05 -11.50 -2.59
C TYR A 2 -15.45 -11.83 -4.02
N CYS A 3 -14.56 -12.46 -4.78
CA CYS A 3 -14.91 -13.01 -6.08
C CYS A 3 -16.04 -14.04 -5.89
N SER A 4 -17.22 -13.80 -6.48
CA SER A 4 -18.29 -14.79 -6.52
C SER A 4 -17.96 -15.82 -7.60
N ASP A 5 -18.06 -17.10 -7.26
CA ASP A 5 -17.60 -18.25 -8.04
C ASP A 5 -17.92 -18.14 -9.54
N ARG A 6 -16.88 -17.85 -10.33
CA ARG A 6 -16.83 -18.17 -11.76
C ARG A 6 -15.88 -19.36 -11.93
N PRO A 7 -16.17 -20.31 -12.84
CA PRO A 7 -15.52 -21.61 -12.87
C PRO A 7 -14.00 -21.47 -13.09
N ALA A 8 -13.25 -22.12 -12.19
CA ALA A 8 -11.80 -22.14 -12.16
C ALA A 8 -11.21 -22.76 -13.44
N GLY A 9 -10.49 -21.94 -14.20
CA GLY A 9 -9.70 -22.36 -15.34
C GLY A 9 -8.25 -21.91 -15.15
N TYR A 10 -7.37 -22.89 -14.94
CA TYR A 10 -5.91 -22.87 -15.00
C TYR A 10 -5.14 -22.42 -13.73
N LEU A 11 -4.96 -23.40 -12.83
CA LEU A 11 -3.79 -23.49 -11.95
C LEU A 11 -2.50 -23.59 -12.77
N LYS A 12 -1.50 -22.80 -12.42
CA LYS A 12 -0.10 -23.05 -12.76
C LYS A 12 0.69 -23.26 -11.47
N SER A 13 1.33 -24.42 -11.38
CA SER A 13 1.92 -25.02 -10.18
C SER A 13 3.13 -24.24 -9.60
N PRO A 14 3.40 -24.35 -8.28
CA PRO A 14 4.66 -23.90 -7.69
C PRO A 14 5.81 -24.89 -7.97
N GLN A 15 7.04 -24.39 -8.10
CA GLN A 15 8.26 -25.21 -8.12
C GLN A 15 8.97 -25.20 -6.75
N PRO A 16 9.49 -26.34 -6.26
CA PRO A 16 10.25 -26.43 -5.02
C PRO A 16 11.77 -26.53 -5.27
N LEU A 17 12.59 -25.96 -4.37
CA LEU A 17 14.03 -26.22 -4.25
C LEU A 17 14.41 -26.12 -2.75
N VAL A 18 14.39 -27.25 -2.03
CA VAL A 18 15.49 -28.15 -1.59
C VAL A 18 16.23 -27.71 -0.32
N ASP A 19 16.21 -28.64 0.64
CA ASP A 19 16.92 -28.70 1.93
C ASP A 19 18.43 -29.03 1.80
N GLU A 20 19.09 -29.14 2.96
CA GLU A 20 20.46 -29.59 3.30
C GLU A 20 21.42 -28.41 3.62
N ASP A 21 22.14 -28.30 4.75
CA ASP A 21 22.65 -29.35 5.65
C ASP A 21 23.13 -28.79 7.03
N LYS A 22 23.27 -29.69 8.00
CA LYS A 22 23.64 -29.49 9.43
C LYS A 22 25.17 -29.50 9.69
N LYS A 23 25.65 -28.67 10.64
CA LYS A 23 26.65 -28.97 11.73
C LYS A 23 27.07 -27.65 12.42
N LYS A 24 26.88 -27.36 13.72
CA LYS A 24 27.16 -27.97 15.05
C LYS A 24 28.55 -27.61 15.64
N LEU A 25 28.51 -26.92 16.82
CA LEU A 25 29.48 -26.84 17.95
C LEU A 25 30.78 -25.99 17.73
N GLU A 26 31.38 -25.27 18.67
CA GLU A 26 31.26 -24.97 20.13
C GLU A 26 32.22 -23.76 20.39
N LYS A 27 31.81 -22.68 21.08
CA LYS A 27 32.21 -22.23 22.45
C LYS A 27 33.68 -21.75 22.61
N GLU A 28 33.89 -20.47 22.96
CA GLU A 28 34.58 -19.89 24.16
C GLU A 28 35.27 -18.59 23.65
N ASN A 29 35.53 -17.47 24.34
CA ASN A 29 35.24 -16.87 25.64
C ASN A 29 35.80 -15.40 25.55
N GLU A 30 35.45 -14.52 26.51
CA GLU A 30 36.12 -13.25 26.90
C GLU A 30 35.70 -11.90 26.23
N GLU A 31 35.11 -11.03 27.06
CA GLU A 31 34.88 -9.57 26.90
C GLU A 31 36.16 -8.74 27.24
N PRO A 32 36.12 -7.38 27.32
CA PRO A 32 35.77 -6.37 26.32
C PRO A 32 36.93 -5.37 26.09
N LEU A 33 36.92 -4.61 24.99
CA LEU A 33 37.80 -3.43 24.84
C LEU A 33 37.01 -2.21 24.36
N GLU A 34 36.85 -1.25 25.27
CA GLU A 34 36.54 0.15 24.96
C GLU A 34 37.63 0.75 24.07
N THR A 35 37.24 1.35 22.95
CA THR A 35 38.01 2.44 22.35
C THR A 35 37.06 3.46 21.74
N LYS A 36 37.37 4.72 22.06
CA LYS A 36 36.57 5.94 21.86
C LYS A 36 36.52 6.38 20.40
N GLU A 37 35.48 7.15 20.11
CA GLU A 37 35.18 7.90 18.87
C GLU A 37 36.37 8.73 18.34
N PRO A 38 36.33 9.11 17.06
CA PRO A 38 35.87 10.47 16.79
C PRO A 38 34.80 10.59 15.69
N GLU A 39 33.98 11.61 15.88
CA GLU A 39 33.07 12.24 14.94
C GLU A 39 33.77 12.53 13.60
N GLU A 40 33.13 12.18 12.47
CA GLU A 40 33.45 12.80 11.19
C GLU A 40 32.19 13.36 10.52
N ASP A 41 32.38 14.59 10.07
CA ASP A 41 31.42 15.60 9.72
C ASP A 41 30.50 15.28 8.54
N MET A 42 29.28 15.77 8.71
CA MET A 42 28.31 16.09 7.67
C MET A 42 28.97 16.78 6.47
N LYS A 43 28.76 16.23 5.27
CA LYS A 43 28.59 17.05 4.07
C LYS A 43 27.16 16.91 3.55
N LYS A 44 26.54 18.07 3.58
CA LYS A 44 25.14 18.41 3.45
C LYS A 44 24.89 18.78 1.99
N ASP A 45 24.46 17.81 1.20
CA ASP A 45 23.84 18.10 -0.08
C ASP A 45 22.31 18.13 0.15
N GLU A 46 21.88 19.18 0.86
CA GLU A 46 20.46 19.55 0.98
C GLU A 46 19.99 20.15 -0.34
N GLU A 47 19.68 19.29 -1.31
CA GLU A 47 18.60 19.62 -2.24
C GLU A 47 17.31 19.63 -1.42
N GLY A 48 16.92 20.82 -0.97
CA GLY A 48 15.72 21.08 -0.18
C GLY A 48 14.44 20.70 -0.91
N GLN A 49 14.18 19.40 -1.05
CA GLN A 49 12.84 18.89 -1.17
C GLN A 49 12.18 19.14 0.18
N ARG A 50 11.39 20.21 0.26
CA ARG A 50 10.43 20.36 1.37
C ARG A 50 9.62 19.08 1.40
N LYS A 51 9.82 18.22 2.40
CA LYS A 51 8.89 17.13 2.72
C LYS A 51 7.58 17.81 3.07
N THR A 52 6.71 17.99 2.09
CA THR A 52 5.35 18.42 2.38
C THR A 52 4.69 17.27 3.11
N GLU A 53 4.25 17.53 4.34
CA GLU A 53 3.57 16.50 5.12
C GLU A 53 2.21 16.23 4.48
N ILE A 54 1.72 14.98 4.57
CA ILE A 54 0.39 14.61 4.07
C ILE A 54 -0.68 15.54 4.66
N LYS A 55 -0.52 15.97 5.91
CA LYS A 55 -1.44 16.88 6.61
C LYS A 55 -1.50 18.29 6.04
N ASP A 56 -0.46 18.72 5.32
CA ASP A 56 -0.44 20.03 4.66
C ASP A 56 -1.22 20.02 3.33
N LEU A 57 -1.33 18.84 2.70
CA LEU A 57 -1.98 18.65 1.40
C LEU A 57 -3.40 18.13 1.52
N TYR A 58 -3.63 17.29 2.53
CA TYR A 58 -4.87 16.55 2.73
C TYR A 58 -5.43 16.81 4.12
N ASN A 59 -6.74 16.97 4.21
CA ASN A 59 -7.46 16.99 5.47
C ASN A 59 -8.71 16.09 5.40
N THR A 60 -9.27 15.77 6.56
CA THR A 60 -10.44 14.90 6.69
C THR A 60 -11.73 15.53 6.14
N ASP A 61 -11.72 16.83 5.85
CA ASP A 61 -12.88 17.52 5.30
C ASP A 61 -13.02 17.39 3.79
N GLN A 62 -11.91 17.17 3.10
CA GLN A 62 -11.84 16.97 1.66
C GLN A 62 -12.40 15.60 1.25
N LYS A 63 -13.15 15.59 0.16
CA LYS A 63 -13.58 14.38 -0.54
C LYS A 63 -12.47 13.96 -1.50
N ILE A 64 -11.85 12.82 -1.21
CA ILE A 64 -10.66 12.35 -1.91
C ILE A 64 -11.03 11.12 -2.75
N LEU A 65 -10.70 11.17 -4.03
CA LEU A 65 -10.77 10.02 -4.93
C LEU A 65 -9.36 9.54 -5.26
N ILE A 66 -9.06 8.27 -5.05
CA ILE A 66 -7.75 7.68 -5.34
C ILE A 66 -7.92 6.53 -6.34
N GLY A 67 -7.21 6.55 -7.46
CA GLY A 67 -7.03 5.39 -8.33
C GLY A 67 -5.76 4.62 -7.93
N CYS A 68 -5.90 3.33 -7.62
CA CYS A 68 -4.80 2.46 -7.22
C CYS A 68 -4.53 1.38 -8.26
N VAL A 69 -3.32 1.38 -8.84
CA VAL A 69 -2.81 0.31 -9.71
C VAL A 69 -2.19 -0.86 -8.93
N GLY A 70 -1.83 -0.65 -7.65
CA GLY A 70 -1.16 -1.65 -6.80
C GLY A 70 -1.96 -2.15 -5.59
N ASP A 71 -1.25 -2.44 -4.51
CA ASP A 71 -1.70 -3.13 -3.29
C ASP A 71 -2.45 -2.24 -2.27
N PHE A 72 -2.82 -1.02 -2.66
CA PHE A 72 -3.40 0.02 -1.81
C PHE A 72 -2.48 0.66 -0.75
N SER A 73 -1.19 0.31 -0.68
CA SER A 73 -0.25 0.85 0.31
C SER A 73 -0.25 2.38 0.39
N ARG A 74 -0.22 3.07 -0.76
CA ARG A 74 -0.24 4.54 -0.80
C ARG A 74 -1.54 5.14 -0.28
N ALA A 75 -2.68 4.57 -0.66
CA ALA A 75 -3.97 5.01 -0.14
C ALA A 75 -4.05 4.78 1.37
N ARG A 76 -3.57 3.62 1.84
CA ARG A 76 -3.53 3.28 3.27
C ARG A 76 -2.62 4.23 4.05
N TYR A 77 -1.48 4.62 3.48
CA TYR A 77 -0.58 5.61 4.08
C TYR A 77 -1.28 6.96 4.29
N ILE A 78 -1.93 7.50 3.24
CA ILE A 78 -2.68 8.76 3.33
C ILE A 78 -3.80 8.64 4.38
N ALA A 79 -4.58 7.56 4.35
CA ALA A 79 -5.66 7.33 5.32
C ALA A 79 -5.14 7.26 6.76
N SER A 80 -3.99 6.62 6.97
CA SER A 80 -3.39 6.45 8.30
C SER A 80 -2.91 7.79 8.86
N GLU A 81 -2.32 8.64 8.02
CA GLU A 81 -1.88 9.99 8.41
C GLU A 81 -3.06 10.92 8.74
N LEU A 82 -4.18 10.77 8.02
CA LEU A 82 -5.42 11.52 8.29
C LEU A 82 -6.15 10.99 9.54
N GLY A 83 -6.01 9.70 9.85
CA GLY A 83 -6.71 9.03 10.96
C GLY A 83 -8.19 8.75 10.72
N ASP A 84 -8.80 9.37 9.70
CA ASP A 84 -10.16 9.14 9.24
C ASP A 84 -10.19 9.22 7.71
N ALA A 85 -10.77 8.20 7.08
CA ALA A 85 -10.90 8.08 5.64
C ALA A 85 -12.36 7.94 5.17
N SER A 86 -13.33 8.34 6.00
CA SER A 86 -14.76 8.26 5.68
C SER A 86 -15.17 9.04 4.42
N LYS A 87 -14.39 10.07 4.03
CA LYS A 87 -14.60 10.86 2.81
C LYS A 87 -13.70 10.41 1.64
N MET A 88 -13.03 9.27 1.77
CA MET A 88 -12.11 8.74 0.77
C MET A 88 -12.75 7.59 -0.02
N ILE A 89 -12.64 7.67 -1.34
CA ILE A 89 -13.02 6.59 -2.26
C ILE A 89 -11.75 6.09 -2.96
N VAL A 90 -11.49 4.79 -2.87
CA VAL A 90 -10.36 4.14 -3.51
C VAL A 90 -10.88 3.24 -4.64
N MET A 91 -10.40 3.48 -5.86
CA MET A 91 -10.77 2.74 -7.06
C MET A 91 -9.67 1.75 -7.42
N SER A 92 -10.07 0.55 -7.82
CA SER A 92 -9.18 -0.48 -8.34
C SER A 92 -9.66 -0.93 -9.72
N GLN A 93 -8.71 -1.16 -10.64
CA GLN A 93 -9.00 -1.71 -11.96
C GLN A 93 -9.26 -3.23 -11.94
N TYR A 94 -8.89 -3.90 -10.85
CA TYR A 94 -9.07 -5.34 -10.69
C TYR A 94 -10.50 -5.66 -10.24
N SER A 95 -10.95 -6.89 -10.50
CA SER A 95 -12.34 -7.30 -10.32
C SER A 95 -12.69 -7.52 -8.84
N CYS A 96 -11.73 -8.00 -8.05
CA CYS A 96 -11.91 -8.28 -6.63
C CYS A 96 -10.57 -8.30 -5.88
N VAL A 97 -10.63 -8.38 -4.55
CA VAL A 97 -9.42 -8.47 -3.71
C VAL A 97 -8.65 -9.76 -3.93
N ASP A 98 -9.35 -10.88 -4.19
CA ASP A 98 -8.70 -12.18 -4.37
C ASP A 98 -7.82 -12.19 -5.64
N GLU A 99 -8.27 -11.52 -6.71
CA GLU A 99 -7.47 -11.30 -7.92
C GLU A 99 -6.22 -10.46 -7.60
N LEU A 100 -6.40 -9.38 -6.84
CA LEU A 100 -5.32 -8.49 -6.46
C LEU A 100 -4.27 -9.19 -5.59
N GLU A 101 -4.69 -10.06 -4.67
CA GLU A 101 -3.79 -10.84 -3.80
C GLU A 101 -2.88 -11.80 -4.58
N THR A 102 -3.27 -12.25 -5.77
CA THR A 102 -2.40 -13.08 -6.60
C THR A 102 -1.17 -12.32 -7.12
N MET A 103 -1.24 -10.99 -7.18
CA MET A 103 -0.15 -10.11 -7.62
C MET A 103 0.51 -9.37 -6.47
N TYR A 104 -0.25 -9.09 -5.40
CA TYR A 104 0.20 -8.30 -4.27
C TYR A 104 -0.23 -8.95 -2.96
N GLU A 105 0.71 -9.65 -2.31
CA GLU A 105 0.47 -10.40 -1.08
C GLU A 105 -0.20 -9.55 0.03
N ASN A 106 0.12 -8.26 0.09
CA ASN A 106 -0.41 -7.35 1.12
C ASN A 106 -1.78 -6.73 0.75
N ALA A 107 -2.31 -6.96 -0.44
CA ALA A 107 -3.52 -6.28 -0.93
C ALA A 107 -4.70 -6.36 0.05
N ARG A 108 -4.99 -7.54 0.60
CA ARG A 108 -6.09 -7.72 1.55
C ARG A 108 -5.85 -7.03 2.87
N SER A 109 -4.64 -7.12 3.43
CA SER A 109 -4.35 -6.47 4.72
C SER A 109 -4.47 -4.95 4.59
N GLN A 110 -3.95 -4.36 3.50
CA GLN A 110 -4.09 -2.93 3.21
C GLN A 110 -5.55 -2.53 2.96
N MET A 111 -6.31 -3.33 2.20
CA MET A 111 -7.74 -3.12 1.96
C MET A 111 -8.55 -3.13 3.26
N LEU A 112 -8.26 -4.08 4.15
CA LEU A 112 -8.92 -4.18 5.45
C LEU A 112 -8.62 -2.97 6.33
N ASP A 113 -7.36 -2.53 6.39
CA ASP A 113 -6.97 -1.35 7.16
C ASP A 113 -7.64 -0.07 6.62
N LEU A 114 -7.72 0.09 5.30
CA LEU A 114 -8.47 1.17 4.66
C LEU A 114 -9.95 1.16 5.03
N THR A 115 -10.57 -0.01 4.98
CA THR A 115 -11.99 -0.17 5.33
C THR A 115 -12.24 0.14 6.81
N LYS A 116 -11.33 -0.24 7.70
CA LYS A 116 -11.40 0.10 9.14
C LYS A 116 -11.33 1.61 9.38
N LEU A 117 -10.54 2.33 8.58
CA LEU A 117 -10.44 3.78 8.62
C LEU A 117 -11.66 4.49 7.98
N GLY A 118 -12.62 3.74 7.43
CA GLY A 118 -13.84 4.29 6.83
C GLY A 118 -13.77 4.49 5.31
N ALA A 119 -12.65 4.17 4.66
CA ALA A 119 -12.53 4.33 3.21
C ALA A 119 -13.48 3.38 2.47
N ARG A 120 -14.07 3.88 1.38
CA ARG A 120 -14.90 3.06 0.48
C ARG A 120 -14.08 2.60 -0.72
N ILE A 121 -14.05 1.29 -0.95
CA ILE A 121 -13.27 0.68 -2.03
C ILE A 121 -14.20 0.21 -3.16
N VAL A 122 -13.87 0.58 -4.40
CA VAL A 122 -14.64 0.26 -5.60
C VAL A 122 -13.76 -0.49 -6.59
N PHE A 123 -14.08 -1.77 -6.82
CA PHE A 123 -13.41 -2.64 -7.78
C PHE A 123 -14.04 -2.53 -9.18
N ASP A 124 -13.32 -3.06 -10.17
CA ASP A 124 -13.72 -3.11 -11.58
C ASP A 124 -14.01 -1.70 -12.13
N VAL A 125 -13.03 -0.79 -12.01
CA VAL A 125 -13.14 0.60 -12.48
C VAL A 125 -12.11 0.87 -13.57
N ASP A 126 -12.59 1.26 -14.76
CA ASP A 126 -11.74 1.79 -15.84
C ASP A 126 -11.32 3.23 -15.50
N PHE A 127 -10.05 3.44 -15.14
CA PHE A 127 -9.51 4.76 -14.79
C PHE A 127 -9.57 5.79 -15.93
N LYS A 128 -9.82 5.39 -17.18
CA LYS A 128 -10.06 6.33 -18.29
C LYS A 128 -11.53 6.73 -18.40
N LYS A 129 -12.43 6.00 -17.75
CA LYS A 129 -13.89 6.18 -17.85
C LYS A 129 -14.60 6.25 -16.50
N PHE A 130 -13.87 6.36 -15.39
CA PHE A 130 -14.44 6.39 -14.02
C PHE A 130 -15.48 7.50 -13.81
N ALA A 131 -15.38 8.61 -14.56
CA ALA A 131 -16.38 9.68 -14.53
C ALA A 131 -17.78 9.23 -14.99
N LYS A 132 -17.89 8.10 -15.70
CA LYS A 132 -19.17 7.49 -16.11
C LYS A 132 -19.66 6.43 -15.13
N ASP A 133 -18.85 6.02 -14.17
CA ASP A 133 -19.22 5.01 -13.19
C ASP A 133 -20.20 5.61 -12.16
N SER A 134 -21.41 5.05 -12.08
CA SER A 134 -22.47 5.53 -11.19
C SER A 134 -22.10 5.45 -9.70
N ARG A 135 -21.17 4.57 -9.34
CA ARG A 135 -20.67 4.39 -7.96
C ARG A 135 -19.73 5.52 -7.54
N ILE A 136 -19.26 6.34 -8.49
CA ILE A 136 -18.26 7.40 -8.28
C ILE A 136 -18.81 8.77 -8.70
N ASN A 137 -19.55 8.84 -9.80
CA ASN A 137 -19.92 10.11 -10.46
C ASN A 137 -20.99 10.96 -9.74
N HIS A 138 -21.56 10.48 -8.65
CA HIS A 138 -22.55 11.22 -7.85
C HIS A 138 -21.91 12.15 -6.81
N THR A 139 -20.58 12.19 -6.74
CA THR A 139 -19.83 12.98 -5.77
C THR A 139 -18.90 13.96 -6.48
N GLN A 140 -18.93 15.22 -6.08
CA GLN A 140 -17.89 16.18 -6.42
C GLN A 140 -16.70 15.95 -5.48
N TYR A 141 -15.53 15.71 -6.03
CA TYR A 141 -14.30 15.47 -5.29
C TYR A 141 -13.45 16.74 -5.24
N ASP A 142 -12.88 17.02 -4.07
CA ASP A 142 -11.96 18.13 -3.87
C ASP A 142 -10.58 17.77 -4.41
N ILE A 143 -10.20 16.49 -4.28
CA ILE A 143 -8.91 15.97 -4.73
C ILE A 143 -9.11 14.65 -5.47
N ILE A 144 -8.45 14.54 -6.63
CA ILE A 144 -8.36 13.30 -7.41
C ILE A 144 -6.89 12.93 -7.56
N LEU A 145 -6.52 11.77 -7.03
CA LEU A 145 -5.18 11.18 -7.11
C LEU A 145 -5.24 9.98 -8.04
N LEU A 146 -4.52 10.03 -9.16
CA LEU A 146 -4.41 8.90 -10.08
C LEU A 146 -2.99 8.36 -9.97
N ASP A 147 -2.81 7.31 -9.17
CA ASP A 147 -1.51 6.66 -9.01
C ASP A 147 -1.35 5.60 -10.10
N LEU A 148 -0.70 5.99 -11.20
CA LEU A 148 -0.50 5.16 -12.40
C LEU A 148 0.87 4.47 -12.45
N SER A 149 1.67 4.59 -11.38
CA SER A 149 3.05 4.08 -11.31
C SER A 149 3.12 2.58 -11.07
#